data_AF-A0A356V870-F1
#
_entry.id   AF-A0A356V870-F1
#
_cell.length_a   1.000
_cell.length_b   1.000
_cell.length_c   1.000
_cell.angle_alpha   90.00
_cell.angle_beta   90.00
_cell.angle_gamma   90.00
#
_symmetry.space_group_name_H-M   'P 1'
#
loop_
_entity.id
_entity.type
_entity.pdbx_description
1 polymer ?
#
loop_
_entity_poly.entity_id
_entity_poly.type
_entity_poly.pdbx_seq_one_letter_code
_entity_poly.pdbx_strand_id
1 'polypeptide(L)'
;MTTTRIPRYVKALGFLHRDAQYRLLAGQITGALRGDEERALAVFRWTRAHILPTPGGWPIVDDHVLHIVIRGYGVEDQMADVFTTLLTYTGVPAFWKPIKLADPEAMLILSFANVDGRWAVFDVAHNVIFADAQGRLLDVETLAATPSLGDTIAGDVRLLGLPYSRYLALLRPFTVPKPLRAQKQMPWPRFWHELHQAIGIRR
;
A
#
# COMPACT_ATOMS: atom_id res chain seq x y z
N MET A 1 30.01 4.77 -19.73
CA MET A 1 29.15 4.98 -18.54
C MET A 1 30.04 5.15 -17.33
N THR A 2 30.00 6.31 -16.67
CA THR A 2 30.84 6.60 -15.50
C THR A 2 30.05 6.22 -14.25
N THR A 3 30.49 5.18 -13.55
CA THR A 3 29.82 4.72 -12.32
C THR A 3 30.23 5.60 -11.15
N THR A 4 29.37 6.52 -10.74
CA THR A 4 29.60 7.36 -9.56
C THR A 4 29.30 6.59 -8.28
N ARG A 5 30.32 6.41 -7.42
CA ARG A 5 30.15 5.74 -6.12
C ARG A 5 29.61 6.73 -5.10
N ILE A 6 28.33 6.62 -4.77
CA ILE A 6 27.71 7.41 -3.70
C ILE A 6 28.25 6.95 -2.34
N PRO A 7 28.79 7.85 -1.50
CA PRO A 7 29.24 7.52 -0.15
C PRO A 7 28.09 6.97 0.72
N ARG A 8 28.41 6.02 1.61
CA ARG A 8 27.40 5.37 2.47
C ARG A 8 26.66 6.36 3.38
N TYR A 9 27.36 7.37 3.90
CA TYR A 9 26.75 8.37 4.77
C TYR A 9 25.68 9.20 4.03
N VAL A 10 25.87 9.49 2.73
CA VAL A 10 24.88 10.21 1.92
C VAL A 10 23.60 9.38 1.79
N LYS A 11 23.71 8.06 1.58
CA LYS A 11 22.56 7.16 1.56
C LYS A 11 21.83 7.12 2.92
N ALA A 12 22.58 7.12 4.01
CA ALA A 12 22.02 7.14 5.37
C ALA A 12 21.26 8.45 5.65
N LEU A 13 21.84 9.61 5.33
CA LEU A 13 21.18 10.90 5.46
C LEU A 13 19.90 10.98 4.61
N GLY A 14 19.96 10.52 3.35
CA GLY A 14 18.78 10.47 2.49
C GLY A 14 17.68 9.55 3.03
N PHE A 15 18.05 8.44 3.67
CA PHE A 15 17.09 7.55 4.31
C PHE A 15 16.42 8.20 5.53
N LEU A 16 17.20 8.83 6.42
CA LEU A 16 16.66 9.54 7.60
C LEU A 16 15.78 10.72 7.21
N HIS A 17 16.15 11.46 6.16
CA HIS A 17 15.31 12.52 5.62
C HIS A 17 13.94 11.97 5.23
N ARG A 18 13.90 10.87 4.47
CA ARG A 18 12.62 10.26 4.05
C ARG A 18 11.77 9.80 5.23
N ASP A 19 12.37 9.13 6.23
CA ASP A 19 11.64 8.73 7.46
C ASP A 19 11.01 9.95 8.16
N ALA A 20 11.76 11.05 8.31
CA ALA A 20 11.22 12.27 8.91
C ALA A 20 10.04 12.85 8.11
N GLN A 21 10.14 12.88 6.78
CA GLN A 21 9.05 13.36 5.91
C GLN A 21 7.79 12.50 6.04
N TYR A 22 7.94 11.17 6.05
CA TYR A 22 6.79 10.28 6.20
C TYR A 22 6.13 10.41 7.58
N ARG A 23 6.91 10.56 8.66
CA ARG A 23 6.36 10.80 10.01
C ARG A 23 5.57 12.10 10.08
N LEU A 24 6.12 13.18 9.53
CA LEU A 24 5.47 14.48 9.51
C LEU A 24 4.15 14.41 8.73
N LEU A 25 4.18 13.84 7.52
CA LEU A 25 2.99 13.73 6.69
C LEU A 25 1.92 12.81 7.30
N ALA A 26 2.31 11.63 7.77
CA ALA A 26 1.39 10.71 8.44
C ALA A 26 0.76 11.35 9.70
N GLY A 27 1.56 12.10 10.47
CA GLY A 27 1.09 12.86 11.62
C GLY A 27 0.14 14.00 11.25
N GLN A 28 0.37 14.71 10.14
CA GLN A 28 -0.54 15.74 9.64
C GLN A 28 -1.89 15.15 9.21
N ILE A 29 -1.88 13.98 8.56
CA ILE A 29 -3.10 13.31 8.10
C ILE A 29 -3.93 12.78 9.28
N THR A 30 -3.26 12.29 10.34
CA THR A 30 -3.91 11.47 11.38
C THR A 30 -3.81 12.02 12.81
N GLY A 31 -3.24 13.21 13.02
CA GLY A 31 -2.76 13.66 14.34
C GLY A 31 -3.81 13.68 15.46
N ALA A 32 -5.09 13.85 15.15
CA ALA A 32 -6.18 13.79 16.14
C ALA A 32 -6.90 12.43 16.20
N LEU A 33 -6.63 11.52 15.26
CA LEU A 33 -7.35 10.25 15.09
C LEU A 33 -6.79 9.17 16.02
N ARG A 34 -7.69 8.41 16.63
CA ARG A 34 -7.34 7.39 17.62
C ARG A 34 -7.60 5.97 17.12
N GLY A 35 -8.59 5.76 16.25
CA GLY A 35 -8.90 4.44 15.72
C GLY A 35 -8.06 4.07 14.49
N ASP A 36 -7.72 2.79 14.36
CA ASP A 36 -7.02 2.26 13.19
C ASP A 36 -7.86 2.44 11.92
N GLU A 37 -9.17 2.23 12.00
CA GLU A 37 -10.11 2.43 10.89
C GLU A 37 -10.14 3.88 10.44
N GLU A 38 -10.24 4.84 11.37
CA GLU A 38 -10.23 6.27 11.07
C GLU A 38 -8.95 6.68 10.36
N ARG A 39 -7.80 6.18 10.84
CA ARG A 39 -6.48 6.41 10.24
C ARG A 39 -6.39 5.82 8.85
N ALA A 40 -6.83 4.58 8.65
CA ALA A 40 -6.83 3.91 7.35
C ALA A 40 -7.66 4.70 6.34
N LEU A 41 -8.88 5.10 6.72
CA LEU A 41 -9.76 5.89 5.87
C LEU A 41 -9.21 7.29 5.58
N ALA A 42 -8.60 7.96 6.57
CA ALA A 42 -7.99 9.28 6.38
C ALA A 42 -6.80 9.22 5.41
N VAL A 43 -5.90 8.25 5.59
CA VAL A 43 -4.75 8.07 4.68
C VAL A 43 -5.21 7.65 3.29
N PHE A 44 -6.25 6.81 3.18
CA PHE A 44 -6.84 6.43 1.89
C PHE A 44 -7.36 7.67 1.14
N ARG A 45 -8.20 8.48 1.80
CA ARG A 45 -8.75 9.70 1.23
C ARG A 45 -7.66 10.69 0.84
N TRP A 46 -6.67 10.89 1.70
CA TRP A 46 -5.54 11.76 1.40
C TRP A 46 -4.78 11.27 0.17
N THR A 47 -4.47 9.97 0.10
CA THR A 47 -3.74 9.37 -1.04
C THR A 47 -4.51 9.57 -2.34
N ARG A 48 -5.82 9.34 -2.34
CA ARG A 48 -6.69 9.55 -3.52
C ARG A 48 -6.79 11.01 -3.96
N ALA A 49 -6.76 11.94 -3.02
CA ALA A 49 -6.85 13.36 -3.31
C ALA A 49 -5.52 13.95 -3.83
N HIS A 50 -4.37 13.37 -3.47
CA HIS A 50 -3.05 13.95 -3.76
C HIS A 50 -2.22 13.16 -4.77
N ILE A 51 -2.53 11.87 -5.00
CA ILE A 51 -1.82 11.04 -5.97
C ILE A 51 -2.79 10.71 -7.11
N LEU A 52 -2.62 11.39 -8.24
CA LEU A 52 -3.43 11.18 -9.43
C LEU A 52 -2.88 10.03 -10.29
N PRO A 53 -3.72 9.38 -11.12
CA PRO A 53 -3.22 8.44 -12.12
C PRO A 53 -2.21 9.12 -13.05
N THR A 54 -1.14 8.39 -13.41
CA THR A 54 -0.14 8.89 -14.37
C THR A 54 -0.82 9.17 -15.72
N PRO A 55 -0.72 10.39 -16.27
CA PRO A 55 -1.34 10.71 -17.56
C PRO A 55 -0.76 9.87 -18.70
N GLY A 56 -1.57 9.61 -19.73
CA GLY A 56 -1.14 8.89 -20.92
C GLY A 56 0.05 9.56 -21.61
N GLY A 57 1.04 8.77 -22.02
CA GLY A 57 2.26 9.25 -22.70
C GLY A 57 3.35 9.80 -21.78
N TRP A 58 3.11 9.87 -20.46
CA TRP A 58 4.14 10.27 -19.49
C TRP A 58 5.05 9.09 -19.15
N PRO A 59 6.35 9.34 -18.86
CA PRO A 59 7.24 8.28 -18.42
C PRO A 59 6.84 7.77 -17.04
N ILE A 60 6.82 6.45 -16.88
CA ILE A 60 6.71 5.82 -15.56
C ILE A 60 8.08 5.93 -14.89
N VAL A 61 8.15 6.77 -13.85
CA VAL A 61 9.38 6.97 -13.07
C VAL A 61 9.32 6.09 -11.82
N ASP A 62 10.14 5.04 -11.79
CA ASP A 62 10.35 4.22 -10.59
C ASP A 62 11.29 4.94 -9.62
N ASP A 63 10.83 5.17 -8.41
CA ASP A 63 11.56 5.95 -7.41
C ASP A 63 11.05 5.65 -5.99
N HIS A 64 11.68 6.27 -4.99
CA HIS A 64 11.21 6.23 -3.61
C HIS A 64 9.80 6.80 -3.46
N VAL A 65 9.03 6.23 -2.53
CA VAL A 65 7.64 6.64 -2.21
C VAL A 65 7.53 8.16 -1.97
N LEU A 66 8.52 8.79 -1.34
CA LEU A 66 8.53 10.23 -1.11
C LEU A 66 8.48 11.03 -2.43
N HIS A 67 9.15 10.56 -3.49
CA HIS A 67 9.12 11.26 -4.77
C HIS A 67 7.77 11.11 -5.47
N ILE A 68 7.06 9.99 -5.25
CA ILE A 68 5.66 9.82 -5.68
C ILE A 68 4.76 10.82 -4.95
N VAL A 69 4.95 10.97 -3.65
CA VAL A 69 4.24 11.98 -2.82
C VAL A 69 4.49 13.40 -3.32
N ILE A 70 5.75 13.75 -3.60
CA ILE A 70 6.12 15.10 -4.07
C ILE A 70 5.55 15.39 -5.45
N ARG A 71 5.61 14.44 -6.39
CA ARG A 71 5.15 14.65 -7.77
C ARG A 71 3.63 14.60 -7.91
N GLY A 72 2.93 13.95 -6.99
CA GLY A 72 1.45 13.93 -6.96
C GLY A 72 0.79 13.06 -8.03
N TYR A 73 1.52 12.15 -8.66
CA TYR A 73 0.95 11.15 -9.57
C TYR A 73 1.73 9.83 -9.55
N GLY A 74 1.06 8.74 -9.86
CA GLY A 74 1.66 7.41 -9.93
C GLY A 74 0.78 6.41 -10.68
N VAL A 75 1.36 5.28 -11.03
CA VAL A 75 0.58 4.12 -11.51
C VAL A 75 0.06 3.31 -10.31
N GLU A 76 -0.76 2.28 -10.55
CA GLU A 76 -1.56 1.63 -9.51
C GLU A 76 -0.75 1.12 -8.31
N ASP A 77 0.40 0.48 -8.56
CA ASP A 77 1.28 -0.02 -7.52
C ASP A 77 1.96 1.08 -6.72
N GLN A 78 2.29 2.21 -7.36
CA GLN A 78 2.85 3.39 -6.72
C GLN A 78 1.84 4.06 -5.80
N MET A 79 0.56 4.13 -6.21
CA MET A 79 -0.52 4.64 -5.37
C MET A 79 -0.72 3.75 -4.13
N ALA A 80 -0.69 2.42 -4.32
CA ALA A 80 -0.74 1.45 -3.24
C ALA A 80 0.49 1.55 -2.31
N ASP A 81 1.69 1.79 -2.84
CA ASP A 81 2.91 1.95 -2.06
C ASP A 81 2.85 3.23 -1.20
N VAL A 82 2.31 4.34 -1.73
CA VAL A 82 2.05 5.56 -0.94
C VAL A 82 1.08 5.29 0.20
N PHE A 83 -0.10 4.73 -0.10
CA PHE A 83 -1.12 4.45 0.90
C PHE A 83 -0.58 3.57 2.03
N THR A 84 0.00 2.42 1.68
CA THR A 84 0.50 1.44 2.67
C THR A 84 1.71 1.95 3.44
N THR A 85 2.58 2.74 2.81
CA THR A 85 3.71 3.38 3.50
C THR A 85 3.20 4.38 4.53
N LEU A 86 2.39 5.37 4.12
CA LEU A 86 1.89 6.39 5.04
C LEU A 86 1.07 5.76 6.18
N LEU A 87 0.23 4.77 5.88
CA LEU A 87 -0.56 4.08 6.88
C LEU A 87 0.31 3.33 7.90
N THR A 88 1.38 2.67 7.44
CA THR A 88 2.35 2.03 8.35
C THR A 88 3.03 3.06 9.26
N TYR A 89 3.27 4.28 8.78
CA TYR A 89 3.84 5.36 9.59
C TYR A 89 2.87 5.92 10.65
N THR A 90 1.56 5.66 10.56
CA THR A 90 0.58 6.00 11.62
C THR A 90 0.48 4.91 12.70
N GLY A 91 1.20 3.80 12.53
CA GLY A 91 1.18 2.65 13.42
C GLY A 91 0.28 1.50 12.95
N VAL A 92 -0.48 1.67 11.87
CA VAL A 92 -1.38 0.65 11.31
C VAL A 92 -0.63 -0.18 10.27
N PRO A 93 -0.32 -1.48 10.52
CA PRO A 93 0.44 -2.30 9.58
C PRO A 93 -0.28 -2.44 8.24
N ALA A 94 0.40 -2.13 7.13
CA ALA A 94 -0.18 -2.24 5.80
C ALA A 94 0.79 -2.78 4.75
N PHE A 95 0.26 -3.42 3.72
CA PHE A 95 1.00 -3.86 2.53
C PHE A 95 0.09 -3.92 1.32
N TRP A 96 0.66 -4.06 0.13
CA TRP A 96 -0.08 -4.31 -1.09
C TRP A 96 0.45 -5.55 -1.80
N LYS A 97 -0.38 -6.18 -2.63
CA LYS A 97 0.04 -7.26 -3.52
C LYS A 97 -0.72 -7.20 -4.85
N PRO A 98 -0.05 -7.59 -5.97
CA PRO A 98 -0.73 -7.85 -7.22
C PRO A 98 -1.51 -9.17 -7.12
N ILE A 99 -2.77 -9.15 -7.55
CA ILE A 99 -3.60 -10.33 -7.78
C ILE A 99 -3.61 -10.57 -9.28
N LYS A 100 -2.99 -11.66 -9.71
CA LYS A 100 -2.84 -11.99 -11.13
C LYS A 100 -3.81 -13.10 -11.51
N LEU A 101 -4.58 -12.88 -12.56
CA LEU A 101 -5.33 -13.95 -13.22
C LEU A 101 -4.39 -14.74 -14.15
N ALA A 102 -4.93 -15.74 -14.86
CA ALA A 102 -4.17 -16.52 -15.83
C ALA A 102 -3.64 -15.66 -17.00
N ASP A 103 -4.36 -14.60 -17.36
CA ASP A 103 -3.89 -13.58 -18.29
C ASP A 103 -2.92 -12.63 -17.56
N PRO A 104 -1.66 -12.51 -18.01
CA PRO A 104 -0.65 -11.65 -17.39
C PRO A 104 -1.03 -10.16 -17.32
N GLU A 105 -1.83 -9.68 -18.28
CA GLU A 105 -2.30 -8.30 -18.33
C GLU A 105 -3.44 -8.06 -17.33
N ALA A 106 -4.18 -9.12 -16.97
CA ALA A 106 -5.26 -9.09 -16.01
C ALA A 106 -4.72 -9.17 -14.57
N MET A 107 -4.19 -8.03 -14.13
CA MET A 107 -3.67 -7.82 -12.78
C MET A 107 -4.50 -6.77 -12.04
N LEU A 108 -4.64 -6.97 -10.73
CA LEU A 108 -5.26 -6.00 -9.83
C LEU A 108 -4.33 -5.74 -8.64
N ILE A 109 -4.03 -4.48 -8.34
CA ILE A 109 -3.28 -4.12 -7.14
C ILE A 109 -4.23 -3.88 -5.97
N LEU A 110 -4.18 -4.76 -4.96
CA LEU A 110 -4.93 -4.57 -3.72
C LEU A 110 -4.00 -4.20 -2.57
N SER A 111 -4.47 -3.27 -1.74
CA SER A 111 -3.86 -2.88 -0.48
C SER A 111 -4.60 -3.50 0.70
N PHE A 112 -3.85 -3.88 1.73
CA PHE A 112 -4.32 -4.55 2.92
C PHE A 112 -3.84 -3.78 4.15
N ALA A 113 -4.74 -3.46 5.07
CA ALA A 113 -4.42 -2.79 6.32
C ALA A 113 -4.92 -3.63 7.50
N ASN A 114 -4.07 -3.81 8.53
CA ASN A 114 -4.48 -4.47 9.75
C ASN A 114 -5.21 -3.47 10.65
N VAL A 115 -6.53 -3.48 10.60
CA VAL A 115 -7.41 -2.62 11.38
C VAL A 115 -7.99 -3.44 12.51
N ASP A 116 -7.65 -3.09 13.76
CA ASP A 116 -8.12 -3.79 14.96
C ASP A 116 -7.91 -5.32 14.89
N GLY A 117 -6.76 -5.74 14.35
CA GLY A 117 -6.38 -7.15 14.22
C GLY A 117 -6.89 -7.86 12.97
N ARG A 118 -7.73 -7.23 12.13
CA ARG A 118 -8.29 -7.82 10.90
C ARG A 118 -7.71 -7.15 9.65
N TRP A 119 -7.50 -7.92 8.58
CA TRP A 119 -6.92 -7.38 7.34
C TRP A 119 -8.00 -6.84 6.41
N ALA A 120 -8.29 -5.55 6.53
CA ALA A 120 -9.19 -4.83 5.64
C ALA A 120 -8.58 -4.66 4.24
N VAL A 121 -9.41 -4.69 3.21
CA VAL A 121 -8.99 -4.62 1.80
C VAL A 121 -9.36 -3.27 1.18
N PHE A 122 -8.48 -2.75 0.34
CA PHE A 122 -8.64 -1.48 -0.38
C PHE A 122 -8.12 -1.60 -1.81
N ASP A 123 -8.81 -0.95 -2.74
CA ASP A 123 -8.26 -0.61 -4.05
C ASP A 123 -8.04 0.91 -4.13
N VAL A 124 -6.78 1.30 -4.02
CA VAL A 124 -6.38 2.71 -4.04
C VAL A 124 -6.41 3.26 -5.45
N ALA A 125 -6.17 2.48 -6.50
CA ALA A 125 -6.14 2.97 -7.87
C ALA A 125 -7.55 3.30 -8.39
N HIS A 126 -8.52 2.46 -8.02
CA HIS A 126 -9.90 2.55 -8.47
C HIS A 126 -10.84 3.21 -7.45
N ASN A 127 -10.28 3.77 -6.35
CA ASN A 127 -11.04 4.45 -5.30
C ASN A 127 -12.12 3.55 -4.65
N VAL A 128 -11.82 2.27 -4.44
CA VAL A 128 -12.75 1.31 -3.83
C VAL A 128 -12.31 1.01 -2.40
N ILE A 129 -13.23 1.24 -1.46
CA ILE A 129 -13.12 0.80 -0.07
C ILE A 129 -14.10 -0.35 0.10
N PHE A 130 -13.61 -1.53 0.46
CA PHE A 130 -14.49 -2.67 0.71
C PHE A 130 -15.09 -2.57 2.11
N ALA A 131 -16.32 -2.08 2.19
CA ALA A 131 -17.06 -1.91 3.43
C ALA A 131 -18.48 -2.50 3.31
N ASP A 132 -19.07 -2.86 4.45
CA ASP A 132 -20.46 -3.30 4.53
C ASP A 132 -21.44 -2.13 4.39
N ALA A 133 -22.75 -2.43 4.42
CA ALA A 133 -23.80 -1.42 4.31
C ALA A 133 -23.82 -0.41 5.48
N GLN A 134 -23.13 -0.70 6.58
CA GLN A 134 -22.96 0.18 7.74
C GLN A 134 -21.66 1.00 7.66
N GLY A 135 -20.87 0.84 6.59
CA GLY A 135 -19.61 1.53 6.37
C GLY A 135 -18.42 0.90 7.10
N ARG A 136 -18.58 -0.28 7.72
CA ARG A 136 -17.49 -0.98 8.41
C ARG A 136 -16.63 -1.72 7.40
N LEU A 137 -15.31 -1.64 7.57
CA LEU A 137 -14.37 -2.29 6.66
C LEU A 137 -14.54 -3.83 6.67
N LEU A 138 -14.59 -4.41 5.49
CA LEU A 138 -14.62 -5.86 5.28
C LEU A 138 -13.20 -6.42 5.30
N ASP A 139 -13.03 -7.51 6.05
CA ASP A 139 -11.78 -8.25 6.07
C ASP A 139 -11.61 -9.16 4.84
N VAL A 140 -10.35 -9.53 4.60
CA VAL A 140 -9.96 -10.36 3.46
C VAL A 140 -10.60 -11.74 3.49
N GLU A 141 -10.83 -12.31 4.68
CA GLU A 141 -11.46 -13.61 4.86
C GLU A 141 -12.91 -13.59 4.36
N THR A 142 -13.64 -12.52 4.68
CA THR A 142 -15.02 -12.27 4.25
C THR A 142 -15.11 -12.06 2.74
N LEU A 143 -14.26 -11.19 2.18
CA LEU A 143 -14.24 -10.94 0.73
C LEU A 143 -13.83 -12.18 -0.08
N ALA A 144 -12.92 -13.00 0.45
CA ALA A 144 -12.53 -14.23 -0.19
C ALA A 144 -13.60 -15.34 -0.05
N ALA A 145 -14.39 -15.33 1.02
CA ALA A 145 -15.52 -16.24 1.21
C ALA A 145 -16.70 -15.89 0.30
N THR A 146 -16.92 -14.60 0.04
CA THR A 146 -18.02 -14.10 -0.77
C THR A 146 -17.54 -13.05 -1.78
N PRO A 147 -16.82 -13.46 -2.84
CA PRO A 147 -16.22 -12.54 -3.82
C PRO A 147 -17.22 -11.62 -4.53
N SER A 148 -18.48 -12.03 -4.67
CA SER A 148 -19.54 -11.23 -5.28
C SER A 148 -19.87 -9.95 -4.50
N LEU A 149 -19.54 -9.87 -3.21
CA LEU A 149 -19.65 -8.62 -2.44
C LEU A 149 -18.76 -7.53 -3.05
N GLY A 150 -17.59 -7.89 -3.56
CA GLY A 150 -16.70 -6.95 -4.23
C GLY A 150 -17.33 -6.34 -5.48
N ASP A 151 -18.10 -7.12 -6.24
CA ASP A 151 -18.81 -6.62 -7.43
C ASP A 151 -19.93 -5.66 -7.04
N THR A 152 -20.67 -5.96 -5.97
CA THR A 152 -21.72 -5.08 -5.44
C THR A 152 -21.13 -3.76 -4.95
N ILE A 153 -20.00 -3.80 -4.23
CA ILE A 153 -19.35 -2.61 -3.67
C ILE A 153 -18.70 -1.76 -4.77
N ALA A 154 -18.02 -2.40 -5.72
CA ALA A 154 -17.35 -1.70 -6.81
C ALA A 154 -18.33 -1.20 -7.90
N GLY A 155 -19.60 -1.64 -7.86
CA GLY A 155 -20.63 -1.23 -8.80
C GLY A 155 -20.27 -1.58 -10.25
N ASP A 156 -20.15 -0.57 -11.10
CA ASP A 156 -19.86 -0.73 -12.53
C ASP A 156 -18.36 -0.79 -12.86
N VAL A 157 -17.47 -0.68 -11.88
CA VAL A 157 -16.02 -0.78 -12.13
C VAL A 157 -15.69 -2.17 -12.66
N ARG A 158 -15.04 -2.21 -13.82
CA ARG A 158 -14.55 -3.44 -14.47
C ARG A 158 -13.08 -3.27 -14.83
N LEU A 159 -12.27 -4.26 -14.51
CA LEU A 159 -10.83 -4.25 -14.76
C LEU A 159 -10.58 -5.11 -15.99
N LEU A 160 -10.20 -4.49 -17.11
CA LEU A 160 -10.14 -5.17 -18.41
C LEU A 160 -11.45 -5.92 -18.76
N GLY A 161 -12.61 -5.35 -18.39
CA GLY A 161 -13.91 -5.97 -18.59
C GLY A 161 -14.27 -7.07 -17.57
N LEU A 162 -13.39 -7.39 -16.62
CA LEU A 162 -13.62 -8.42 -15.61
C LEU A 162 -14.17 -7.83 -14.29
N PRO A 163 -15.05 -8.56 -13.59
CA PRO A 163 -15.55 -8.17 -12.27
C PRO A 163 -14.53 -8.47 -11.16
N TYR A 164 -14.63 -7.78 -10.02
CA TYR A 164 -13.74 -7.94 -8.87
C TYR A 164 -13.78 -9.35 -8.29
N SER A 165 -14.93 -10.02 -8.32
CA SER A 165 -15.11 -11.38 -7.80
C SER A 165 -14.10 -12.38 -8.38
N ARG A 166 -13.67 -12.19 -9.64
CA ARG A 166 -12.62 -13.01 -10.27
C ARG A 166 -11.28 -12.91 -9.55
N TYR A 167 -10.91 -11.71 -9.14
CA TYR A 167 -9.67 -11.44 -8.41
C TYR A 167 -9.79 -11.81 -6.94
N LEU A 168 -10.90 -11.44 -6.30
CA LEU A 168 -11.12 -11.70 -4.87
C LEU A 168 -11.18 -13.19 -4.55
N ALA A 169 -11.66 -14.03 -5.47
CA ALA A 169 -11.61 -15.49 -5.34
C ALA A 169 -10.18 -16.04 -5.18
N LEU A 170 -9.16 -15.35 -5.71
CA LEU A 170 -7.75 -15.73 -5.61
C LEU A 170 -7.07 -15.26 -4.32
N LEU A 171 -7.80 -14.61 -3.42
CA LEU A 171 -7.22 -14.18 -2.15
C LEU A 171 -6.90 -15.34 -1.20
N ARG A 172 -7.42 -16.55 -1.47
CA ARG A 172 -7.10 -17.77 -0.72
C ARG A 172 -6.01 -18.60 -1.43
N PRO A 173 -4.95 -19.02 -0.71
CA PRO A 173 -4.64 -18.71 0.68
C PRO A 173 -4.15 -17.26 0.87
N PHE A 174 -4.61 -16.60 1.94
CA PHE A 174 -4.15 -15.26 2.28
C PHE A 174 -2.84 -15.36 3.08
N THR A 175 -1.82 -14.63 2.63
CA THR A 175 -0.52 -14.57 3.30
C THR A 175 -0.10 -13.12 3.49
N VAL A 176 0.47 -12.85 4.66
CA VAL A 176 1.00 -11.52 5.02
C VAL A 176 2.52 -11.57 4.85
N PRO A 177 3.10 -10.68 4.02
CA PRO A 177 4.55 -10.59 3.88
C PRO A 177 5.25 -10.30 5.20
N LYS A 178 6.40 -10.93 5.44
CA LYS A 178 7.24 -10.65 6.62
C LYS A 178 8.70 -10.44 6.19
N PRO A 179 9.31 -9.29 6.47
CA PRO A 179 8.70 -8.05 6.99
C PRO A 179 7.88 -7.32 5.91
N LEU A 180 7.01 -6.40 6.31
CA LEU A 180 6.24 -5.57 5.38
C LEU A 180 7.17 -4.62 4.61
N ARG A 181 6.88 -4.37 3.33
CA ARG A 181 7.68 -3.46 2.47
C ARG A 181 7.78 -2.05 3.08
N ALA A 182 6.66 -1.52 3.58
CA ALA A 182 6.59 -0.21 4.24
C ALA A 182 7.47 -0.13 5.50
N GLN A 183 7.55 -1.20 6.30
CA GLN A 183 8.40 -1.24 7.49
C GLN A 183 9.89 -1.10 7.14
N LYS A 184 10.32 -1.59 5.97
CA LYS A 184 11.71 -1.42 5.50
C LYS A 184 12.07 0.04 5.21
N GLN A 185 11.09 0.94 5.13
CA GLN A 185 11.32 2.38 5.00
C GLN A 185 11.61 3.06 6.33
N MET A 186 11.46 2.37 7.47
CA MET A 186 11.65 2.91 8.82
C MET A 186 13.02 2.51 9.39
N PRO A 187 13.75 3.38 10.11
CA PRO A 187 15.10 3.11 10.62
C PRO A 187 15.21 1.87 11.49
N TRP A 188 14.31 1.73 12.47
CA TRP A 188 14.42 0.64 13.44
C TRP A 188 14.07 -0.73 12.85
N PRO A 189 12.96 -0.92 12.13
CA PRO A 189 12.70 -2.18 11.44
C PRO A 189 13.76 -2.50 10.37
N ARG A 190 14.28 -1.49 9.66
CA ARG A 190 15.37 -1.68 8.69
C ARG A 190 16.65 -2.17 9.35
N PHE A 191 17.05 -1.56 10.47
CA PHE A 191 18.23 -1.97 11.22
C PHE A 191 18.13 -3.44 11.65
N TRP A 192 17.03 -3.85 12.28
CA TRP A 192 16.84 -5.26 12.68
C TRP A 192 16.82 -6.22 11.50
N HIS A 193 16.23 -5.81 10.37
CA HIS A 193 16.23 -6.62 9.16
C HIS A 193 17.65 -6.89 8.64
N GLU A 194 18.49 -5.85 8.57
CA GLU A 194 19.88 -5.97 8.12
C GLU A 194 20.73 -6.75 9.14
N LEU A 195 20.52 -6.53 10.44
CA LEU A 195 21.22 -7.26 11.50
C LEU A 195 20.91 -8.75 11.46
N HIS A 196 19.64 -9.14 11.32
CA HIS A 196 19.27 -10.55 11.19
C HIS A 196 19.85 -11.19 9.93
N GLN A 197 19.90 -10.47 8.81
CA GLN A 197 20.56 -10.97 7.60
C GLN A 197 22.07 -11.17 7.81
N ALA A 198 22.74 -10.24 8.49
CA ALA A 198 24.17 -10.33 8.77
C ALA A 198 24.53 -11.49 9.73
N ILE A 199 23.64 -11.82 10.67
CA ILE A 199 23.83 -12.88 11.66
C ILE A 199 23.32 -14.25 11.13
N GLY A 200 22.70 -14.31 9.95
CA GLY A 200 22.25 -15.56 9.32
C GLY A 200 20.98 -16.17 9.93
N ILE A 201 20.24 -15.43 10.75
CA ILE A 201 18.99 -15.90 11.34
C ILE A 201 17.86 -15.62 10.34
N ARG A 202 17.55 -16.59 9.47
CA ARG A 202 16.33 -16.56 8.64
C ARG A 202 15.12 -16.96 9.50
N ARG A 203 14.11 -16.10 9.58
CA ARG A 203 12.75 -16.47 9.98
C ARG A 203 11.90 -16.68 8.74
#